data_AF-A0A948F193-F1
#
_entry.id   AF-A0A948F193-F1
#
_cell.length_a   1.000
_cell.length_b   1.000
_cell.length_c   1.000
_cell.angle_alpha   90.00
_cell.angle_beta   90.00
_cell.angle_gamma   90.00
#
_symmetry.space_group_name_H-M   'P 1'
#
loop_
_entity.id
_entity.type
_entity.pdbx_description
1 polymer ?
#
loop_
_entity_poly.entity_id
_entity_poly.type
_entity_poly.pdbx_seq_one_letter_code
_entity_poly.pdbx_strand_id
1 'polypeptide(L)'
;MSAPGSRKLWLIACWLGLAAAVMGADYMSGPRIRFPIAFLLPVVLGAWYSGRAWGLAFAAGLPILRLLFVMSWNGSSAPVFAGINSAIQFLVLMVLAIFVDRTATLLKEVKVLRGILPMCSFCRKIRDGKDHWVPLENYISDHSEAEVSHGLCPGCYKKYYGQVDGV
;
A
#
# COMPACT_ATOMS: atom_id res chain seq x y z
N MET A 1 16.30 -11.32 -17.71
CA MET A 1 15.49 -11.93 -16.63
C MET A 1 16.26 -11.76 -15.31
N SER A 2 16.00 -10.69 -14.56
CA SER A 2 16.66 -10.43 -13.27
C SER A 2 16.03 -11.31 -12.18
N ALA A 3 16.84 -12.10 -11.48
CA ALA A 3 16.38 -13.05 -10.47
C ALA A 3 15.46 -12.39 -9.41
N PRO A 4 14.35 -13.04 -9.03
CA PRO A 4 13.39 -12.50 -8.06
C PRO A 4 13.98 -12.23 -6.66
N GLY A 5 15.18 -12.75 -6.37
CA GLY A 5 15.91 -12.53 -5.11
C GLY A 5 16.64 -11.18 -5.01
N SER A 6 17.16 -10.63 -6.12
CA SER A 6 17.97 -9.39 -6.06
C SER A 6 17.12 -8.16 -5.74
N ARG A 7 15.88 -8.12 -6.23
CA ARG A 7 14.92 -7.04 -5.95
C ARG A 7 14.53 -7.01 -4.47
N LYS A 8 14.37 -8.17 -3.83
CA LYS A 8 14.08 -8.27 -2.38
C LYS A 8 15.28 -7.80 -1.55
N LEU A 9 16.50 -8.21 -1.91
CA LEU A 9 17.71 -7.78 -1.20
C LEU A 9 17.92 -6.27 -1.27
N TRP A 10 17.68 -5.66 -2.43
CA TRP A 10 17.82 -4.21 -2.64
C TRP A 10 16.80 -3.41 -1.84
N LEU A 11 15.56 -3.92 -1.73
CA LEU A 11 14.54 -3.33 -0.87
C LEU A 11 14.91 -3.40 0.61
N ILE A 12 15.45 -4.53 1.08
CA ILE A 12 15.92 -4.68 2.47
C ILE A 12 17.04 -3.67 2.75
N ALA A 13 18.00 -3.53 1.84
CA ALA A 13 19.09 -2.56 1.97
C ALA A 13 18.57 -1.11 2.03
N CYS A 14 17.56 -0.77 1.21
CA CYS A 14 16.94 0.54 1.22
C CYS A 14 16.20 0.83 2.55
N TRP A 15 15.49 -0.17 3.09
CA TRP A 15 14.83 -0.07 4.40
C TRP A 15 15.81 0.06 5.58
N LEU A 16 16.87 -0.74 5.58
CA LEU A 16 17.93 -0.63 6.59
C LEU A 16 18.63 0.73 6.51
N GLY A 17 18.87 1.24 5.31
CA GLY A 17 19.40 2.58 5.08
C GLY A 17 18.49 3.69 5.62
N LEU A 18 17.17 3.59 5.37
CA LEU A 18 16.20 4.54 5.90
C LEU A 18 16.16 4.51 7.44
N ALA A 19 16.15 3.33 8.06
CA ALA A 19 16.16 3.19 9.52
C ALA A 19 17.45 3.77 10.13
N ALA A 20 18.60 3.51 9.51
CA ALA A 20 19.89 4.07 9.92
C ALA A 20 19.92 5.60 9.78
N ALA A 21 19.35 6.14 8.69
CA ALA A 21 19.25 7.59 8.49
C ALA A 21 18.36 8.27 9.55
N VAL A 22 17.23 7.66 9.91
CA VAL A 22 16.34 8.15 10.98
C VAL A 22 17.05 8.12 12.33
N MET A 23 17.79 7.06 12.65
CA MET A 23 18.61 7.01 13.87
C MET A 23 19.73 8.05 13.87
N GLY A 24 20.40 8.26 12.73
CA GLY A 24 21.41 9.30 12.58
C GLY A 24 20.85 10.70 12.78
N ALA A 25 19.64 10.96 12.27
CA ALA A 25 18.93 12.21 12.50
C ALA A 25 18.55 12.40 13.99
N ASP A 26 18.09 11.34 14.68
CA ASP A 26 17.82 11.36 16.13
C ASP A 26 19.11 11.63 16.94
N TYR A 27 20.24 11.04 16.53
CA TYR A 27 21.55 11.28 17.12
C TYR A 27 21.99 12.75 17.00
N MET A 28 21.84 13.37 15.82
CA MET A 28 22.21 14.78 15.61
C MET A 28 21.28 15.77 16.31
N SER A 29 20.02 15.39 16.54
CA SER A 29 19.00 16.27 17.12
C SER A 29 19.23 16.56 18.62
N GLY A 30 20.06 15.77 19.29
CA GLY A 30 20.46 15.99 20.68
C GLY A 30 19.30 15.90 21.70
N PRO A 31 19.62 15.79 23.00
CA PRO A 31 18.66 15.39 24.04
C PRO A 31 17.54 16.40 24.35
N ARG A 32 17.46 17.54 23.63
CA ARG A 32 16.50 18.60 23.89
C ARG A 32 15.18 18.47 23.11
N ILE A 33 15.15 17.74 21.99
CA ILE A 33 13.90 17.58 21.24
C ILE A 33 13.73 16.14 20.74
N ARG A 34 13.05 15.32 21.55
CA ARG A 34 12.69 13.93 21.19
C ARG A 34 11.42 13.95 20.34
N PHE A 35 11.53 14.06 19.02
CA PHE A 35 10.37 14.00 18.13
C PHE A 35 10.02 12.53 17.76
N PRO A 36 8.94 11.94 18.31
CA PRO A 36 8.58 10.54 18.06
C PRO A 36 8.09 10.30 16.62
N ILE A 37 7.78 11.37 15.88
CA ILE A 37 7.12 11.36 14.57
C ILE A 37 8.05 10.80 13.47
N ALA A 38 9.37 10.99 13.58
CA ALA A 38 10.32 10.50 12.56
C ALA A 38 10.32 8.97 12.44
N PHE A 39 9.93 8.25 13.50
CA PHE A 39 9.85 6.80 13.52
C PHE A 39 8.55 6.24 12.89
N LEU A 40 7.58 7.09 12.56
CA LEU A 40 6.35 6.66 11.86
C LEU A 40 6.62 6.35 10.39
N LEU A 41 7.54 7.09 9.75
CA LEU A 41 7.87 6.97 8.33
C LEU A 41 8.30 5.54 7.94
N PRO A 42 9.27 4.90 8.63
CA PRO A 42 9.69 3.53 8.30
C PRO A 42 8.59 2.49 8.52
N VAL A 43 7.77 2.65 9.58
CA VAL A 43 6.71 1.69 9.92
C VAL A 43 5.57 1.74 8.90
N VAL A 44 5.11 2.94 8.55
CA VAL A 44 4.03 3.14 7.56
C VAL A 44 4.47 2.64 6.19
N LEU A 45 5.65 3.07 5.73
CA LEU A 45 6.11 2.71 4.40
C LEU A 45 6.49 1.23 4.31
N GLY A 46 7.07 0.64 5.37
CA GLY A 46 7.38 -0.79 5.46
C GLY A 46 6.12 -1.65 5.44
N ALA A 47 5.05 -1.22 6.13
CA ALA A 47 3.75 -1.89 6.11
C ALA A 47 3.08 -1.81 4.72
N TRP A 48 3.14 -0.65 4.07
CA TRP A 48 2.54 -0.44 2.73
C TRP A 48 3.26 -1.19 1.62
N TYR A 49 4.59 -1.20 1.61
CA TYR A 49 5.34 -1.69 0.44
C TYR A 49 5.71 -3.18 0.53
N SER A 50 6.11 -3.66 1.71
CA SER A 50 6.67 -5.01 1.88
C SER A 50 5.75 -5.97 2.63
N GLY A 51 4.56 -5.51 3.02
CA GLY A 51 3.54 -6.30 3.71
C GLY A 51 3.66 -6.29 5.24
N ARG A 52 2.65 -6.90 5.87
CA ARG A 52 2.38 -6.91 7.32
C ARG A 52 3.56 -7.34 8.21
N ALA A 53 4.40 -8.25 7.74
CA ALA A 53 5.56 -8.74 8.50
C ALA A 53 6.62 -7.66 8.72
N TRP A 54 6.90 -6.82 7.72
CA TRP A 54 7.88 -5.73 7.84
C TRP A 54 7.37 -4.58 8.70
N GLY A 55 6.08 -4.25 8.60
CA GLY A 55 5.44 -3.27 9.47
C GLY A 55 5.55 -3.65 10.95
N LEU A 56 5.25 -4.91 11.28
CA LEU A 56 5.37 -5.44 12.66
C LEU A 56 6.84 -5.50 13.13
N ALA A 57 7.77 -5.90 12.25
CA ALA A 57 9.19 -5.96 12.59
C ALA A 57 9.75 -4.58 12.96
N PHE A 58 9.41 -3.52 12.23
CA PHE A 58 9.83 -2.15 12.56
C PHE A 58 9.13 -1.60 13.80
N ALA A 59 7.82 -1.88 13.98
CA ALA A 59 7.07 -1.46 15.15
C ALA A 59 7.64 -2.02 16.46
N ALA A 60 8.17 -3.25 16.44
CA ALA A 60 8.84 -3.86 17.59
C ALA A 60 10.33 -3.48 17.69
N GLY A 61 11.04 -3.45 16.56
CA GLY A 61 12.50 -3.30 16.55
C GLY A 61 12.98 -1.88 16.86
N LEU A 62 12.32 -0.84 16.33
CA LEU A 62 12.77 0.55 16.51
C LEU A 62 12.71 1.03 17.97
N PRO A 63 11.65 0.76 18.75
CA PRO A 63 11.61 1.11 20.18
C PRO A 63 12.66 0.37 21.02
N ILE A 64 12.90 -0.91 20.72
CA ILE A 64 13.91 -1.73 21.42
C ILE A 64 15.31 -1.17 21.15
N LEU A 65 15.62 -0.91 19.88
CA LEU A 65 16.91 -0.36 19.47
C LEU A 65 17.17 1.01 20.09
N ARG A 66 16.12 1.85 20.18
CA ARG A 66 16.18 3.14 20.89
C ARG A 66 16.45 2.96 22.39
N LEU A 67 15.79 2.02 23.05
CA LEU A 67 15.96 1.77 24.49
C LEU A 67 17.37 1.25 24.79
N LEU A 68 17.90 0.35 23.97
CA LEU A 68 19.29 -0.12 24.05
C LEU A 68 20.28 1.02 23.85
N PHE A 69 20.03 1.92 22.90
CA PHE A 69 20.86 3.09 22.66
C PHE A 69 20.87 4.05 23.85
N VAL A 70 19.71 4.37 24.43
CA VAL A 70 19.59 5.24 25.62
C VAL A 70 20.34 4.66 26.81
N MET A 71 20.28 3.34 27.03
CA MET A 71 21.01 2.66 28.10
C MET A 71 22.52 2.64 27.87
N SER A 72 22.97 2.58 26.62
CA SER A 72 24.38 2.52 26.24
C SER A 72 25.09 3.89 26.29
N TRP A 73 24.40 4.97 25.92
CA TRP A 73 25.00 6.30 25.79
C TRP A 73 24.80 7.22 27.01
N ASN A 74 23.90 6.92 27.94
CA ASN A 74 23.58 7.86 29.02
C ASN A 74 23.27 7.17 30.35
N GLY A 75 24.12 7.41 31.36
CA GLY A 75 23.77 7.24 32.78
C GLY A 75 22.72 8.28 33.19
N SER A 76 21.52 8.21 32.59
CA SER A 76 20.48 9.22 32.79
C SER A 76 20.01 9.21 34.24
N SER A 77 19.92 10.39 34.85
CA SER A 77 19.38 10.60 36.20
C SER A 77 17.87 10.32 36.32
N ALA A 78 17.20 9.86 35.25
CA ALA A 78 15.76 9.63 35.23
C ALA A 78 15.34 8.48 34.27
N PRO A 79 15.76 7.22 34.56
CA PRO A 79 15.48 6.05 33.71
C PRO A 79 13.98 5.75 33.55
N VAL A 80 13.17 6.18 34.52
CA VAL A 80 11.71 5.99 34.52
C VAL A 80 11.04 6.70 33.35
N PHE A 81 11.43 7.94 33.02
CA PHE A 81 10.85 8.67 31.89
C PHE A 81 11.24 8.08 30.54
N ALA A 82 12.45 7.50 30.44
CA ALA A 82 12.87 6.79 29.24
C ALA A 82 12.02 5.53 29.02
N GLY A 83 11.71 4.79 30.08
CA GLY A 83 10.81 3.64 30.03
C GLY A 83 9.39 4.00 29.59
N ILE A 84 8.80 5.05 30.19
CA ILE A 84 7.44 5.51 29.84
C ILE A 84 7.35 5.93 28.37
N ASN A 85 8.33 6.69 27.88
CA ASN A 85 8.33 7.14 26.48
C ASN A 85 8.47 5.97 25.49
N SER A 86 9.28 4.97 25.82
CA SER A 86 9.42 3.76 24.99
C SER A 86 8.15 2.90 25.00
N ALA A 87 7.45 2.82 26.14
CA ALA A 87 6.16 2.13 26.24
C ALA A 87 5.08 2.82 25.40
N ILE A 88 5.00 4.15 25.46
CA ILE A 88 4.07 4.96 24.63
C ILE A 88 4.40 4.75 23.15
N GLN A 89 5.67 4.83 22.76
CA GLN A 89 6.08 4.66 21.37
C GLN A 89 5.78 3.26 20.84
N PHE A 90 6.03 2.22 21.64
CA PHE A 90 5.69 0.84 21.27
C PHE A 90 4.18 0.69 21.07
N LEU A 91 3.36 1.20 21.99
CA LEU A 91 1.90 1.15 21.89
C LEU A 91 1.39 1.87 20.63
N VAL A 92 1.87 3.10 20.39
CA VAL A 92 1.46 3.90 19.23
C VAL A 92 1.84 3.22 17.91
N LEU A 93 3.08 2.73 17.78
CA LEU A 93 3.54 2.09 16.54
C LEU A 93 2.83 0.75 16.30
N MET A 94 2.55 -0.03 17.34
CA MET A 94 1.78 -1.27 17.25
C MET A 94 0.34 -1.01 16.80
N VAL A 95 -0.34 -0.04 17.43
CA VAL A 95 -1.71 0.34 17.05
C VAL A 95 -1.75 0.82 15.60
N LEU A 96 -0.80 1.68 15.21
CA LEU A 96 -0.72 2.21 13.86
C LEU A 96 -0.46 1.12 12.81
N ALA A 97 0.45 0.18 13.10
CA ALA A 97 0.70 -0.97 12.23
C ALA A 97 -0.56 -1.85 12.04
N ILE A 98 -1.33 -2.08 13.11
CA ILE A 98 -2.58 -2.83 13.04
C ILE A 98 -3.62 -2.08 12.21
N PHE A 99 -3.77 -0.77 12.43
CA PHE A 99 -4.74 0.05 11.68
C PHE A 99 -4.43 0.07 10.18
N VAL A 100 -3.16 0.26 9.82
CA VAL A 100 -2.72 0.27 8.41
C VAL A 100 -2.95 -1.08 7.74
N ASP A 101 -2.70 -2.19 8.44
CA ASP A 101 -2.96 -3.52 7.90
C ASP A 101 -4.45 -3.74 7.64
N ARG A 102 -5.32 -3.32 8.57
CA ARG A 102 -6.78 -3.44 8.42
C ARG A 102 -7.31 -2.63 7.23
N THR A 103 -6.83 -1.39 7.03
CA THR A 103 -7.26 -0.60 5.87
C THR A 103 -6.81 -1.23 4.56
N ALA A 104 -5.60 -1.78 4.51
CA ALA A 104 -5.09 -2.48 3.33
C ALA A 104 -5.91 -3.74 2.97
N THR A 105 -6.38 -4.50 3.96
CA THR A 105 -7.26 -5.66 3.73
C THR A 105 -8.65 -5.24 3.24
N LEU A 106 -9.26 -4.25 3.90
CA LEU A 106 -10.60 -3.75 3.53
C LEU A 106 -10.63 -3.21 2.09
N LEU A 107 -9.57 -2.52 1.66
CA LEU A 107 -9.46 -2.01 0.28
C LEU A 107 -9.36 -3.14 -0.77
N LYS A 108 -8.76 -4.29 -0.43
CA LYS A 108 -8.71 -5.45 -1.33
C LYS A 108 -10.10 -6.07 -1.52
N GLU A 109 -10.89 -6.16 -0.46
CA GLU A 109 -12.25 -6.71 -0.54
C GLU A 109 -13.20 -5.77 -1.31
N VAL A 110 -13.11 -4.46 -1.10
CA VAL A 110 -13.90 -3.48 -1.87
C VAL A 110 -13.58 -3.55 -3.37
N LYS A 111 -12.34 -3.88 -3.77
CA LYS A 111 -11.99 -4.11 -5.19
C LYS A 111 -12.72 -5.32 -5.79
N VAL A 112 -13.04 -6.33 -4.99
CA VAL A 112 -13.74 -7.55 -5.43
C VAL A 112 -15.26 -7.34 -5.44
N LEU A 113 -15.82 -6.54 -4.54
CA LEU A 113 -17.24 -6.16 -4.58
C LEU A 113 -17.61 -5.25 -5.77
N ARG A 114 -16.62 -4.68 -6.48
CA ARG A 114 -16.82 -4.01 -7.77
C ARG A 114 -16.84 -4.97 -8.98
N GLY A 115 -16.68 -6.28 -8.77
CA GLY A 115 -16.51 -7.26 -9.84
C GLY A 115 -17.80 -7.77 -10.51
N ILE A 116 -18.96 -7.59 -9.87
CA ILE A 116 -20.24 -8.08 -10.42
C ILE A 116 -20.98 -6.90 -11.02
N LEU A 117 -20.95 -6.80 -12.35
CA LEU A 117 -21.72 -5.84 -13.14
C LEU A 117 -23.11 -6.45 -13.43
N PRO A 118 -24.19 -5.99 -12.78
CA PRO A 118 -25.52 -6.50 -13.07
C PRO A 118 -25.91 -6.12 -14.51
N MET A 119 -25.93 -7.11 -15.41
CA MET A 119 -26.32 -6.93 -16.81
C MET A 119 -27.72 -7.45 -17.08
N CYS A 120 -28.47 -6.76 -17.95
CA CYS A 120 -29.77 -7.25 -18.39
C CYS A 120 -29.57 -8.45 -19.33
N SER A 121 -30.21 -9.57 -19.03
CA SER A 121 -30.12 -10.80 -19.84
C SER A 121 -30.64 -10.64 -21.27
N PHE A 122 -31.51 -9.64 -21.52
CA PHE A 122 -32.10 -9.39 -22.84
C PHE A 122 -31.33 -8.35 -23.65
N CYS A 123 -31.11 -7.16 -23.09
CA CYS A 123 -30.54 -6.03 -23.82
C CYS A 123 -29.06 -5.76 -23.51
N ARG A 124 -28.43 -6.53 -22.59
CA ARG A 124 -27.02 -6.43 -22.18
C ARG A 124 -26.58 -5.07 -21.61
N LYS A 125 -27.53 -4.17 -21.33
CA LYS A 125 -27.26 -2.94 -20.57
C LYS A 125 -26.82 -3.26 -19.15
N ILE A 126 -26.01 -2.40 -18.57
CA ILE A 126 -25.60 -2.48 -17.16
C ILE A 126 -26.55 -1.63 -16.32
N ARG A 127 -26.94 -2.16 -15.15
CA ARG A 127 -27.70 -1.42 -14.14
C ARG A 127 -26.72 -0.60 -13.29
N ASP A 128 -26.82 0.71 -13.39
CA ASP A 128 -26.11 1.64 -12.52
C ASP A 128 -26.72 1.65 -11.10
N GLY A 129 -25.98 2.10 -10.10
CA GLY A 129 -26.40 2.18 -8.70
C GLY A 129 -27.62 3.06 -8.43
N LYS A 130 -28.10 3.82 -9.44
CA LYS A 130 -29.31 4.63 -9.44
C LYS A 130 -30.52 3.98 -10.13
N ASP A 131 -30.47 2.67 -10.37
CA ASP A 131 -31.52 1.92 -11.07
C ASP A 131 -31.73 2.31 -12.55
N HIS A 132 -30.72 2.92 -13.15
CA HIS A 132 -30.72 3.26 -14.57
C HIS A 132 -30.01 2.18 -15.38
N TRP A 133 -30.50 1.92 -16.60
CA TRP A 133 -29.90 0.96 -17.52
C TRP A 133 -29.10 1.70 -18.60
N VAL A 134 -27.78 1.58 -18.53
CA VAL A 134 -26.87 2.25 -19.46
C VAL A 134 -26.18 1.25 -20.39
N PRO A 135 -25.80 1.65 -21.62
CA PRO A 135 -24.93 0.85 -22.47
C PRO A 135 -23.61 0.53 -21.79
N LEU A 136 -23.01 -0.62 -22.13
CA LEU A 136 -21.74 -1.08 -21.56
C LEU A 136 -20.62 -0.09 -21.82
N GLU A 137 -20.61 0.49 -23.03
CA GLU A 137 -19.60 1.42 -23.52
C GLU A 137 -19.57 2.68 -22.67
N ASN A 138 -20.76 3.23 -22.38
CA ASN A 138 -20.92 4.40 -21.51
C ASN A 138 -20.48 4.05 -20.08
N TYR A 139 -20.90 2.90 -19.57
CA TYR A 139 -20.52 2.47 -18.23
C TYR A 139 -19.00 2.34 -18.05
N ILE A 140 -18.30 1.74 -19.02
CA ILE A 140 -16.83 1.60 -19.01
C ILE A 140 -16.16 2.97 -19.09
N SER A 141 -16.64 3.85 -19.97
CA SER A 141 -16.07 5.19 -20.15
C SER A 141 -16.26 6.07 -18.90
N ASP A 142 -17.41 5.95 -18.23
CA ASP A 142 -17.73 6.74 -17.03
C ASP A 142 -17.00 6.23 -15.77
N HIS A 143 -16.64 4.95 -15.73
CA HIS A 143 -16.11 4.28 -14.52
C HIS A 143 -14.66 3.78 -14.67
N SER A 144 -14.00 4.04 -15.80
CA SER A 144 -12.61 3.66 -16.03
C SER A 144 -11.91 4.61 -17.00
N GLU A 145 -10.58 4.57 -17.04
CA GLU A 145 -9.77 5.32 -18.01
C GLU A 145 -9.71 4.64 -19.39
N ALA A 146 -10.51 3.59 -19.63
CA ALA A 146 -10.49 2.84 -20.87
C ALA A 146 -11.33 3.51 -21.96
N GLU A 147 -10.74 3.73 -23.13
CA GLU A 147 -11.47 4.17 -24.33
C GLU A 147 -12.02 2.97 -25.11
N VAL A 148 -13.31 3.00 -25.46
CA VAL A 148 -13.97 1.93 -26.21
C VAL A 148 -14.08 2.30 -27.68
N SER A 149 -13.31 1.62 -28.54
CA SER A 149 -13.42 1.73 -30.00
C SER A 149 -14.31 0.63 -30.57
N HIS A 150 -15.08 0.94 -31.61
CA HIS A 150 -15.87 -0.05 -32.34
C HIS A 150 -15.05 -0.64 -33.49
N GLY A 151 -14.92 -1.97 -33.54
CA GLY A 151 -14.25 -2.69 -34.62
C GLY A 151 -15.02 -3.96 -35.01
N LEU A 152 -14.77 -4.48 -36.22
CA LEU A 152 -15.31 -5.77 -36.64
C LEU A 152 -14.30 -6.88 -36.39
N CYS A 153 -14.72 -7.98 -35.77
CA CYS A 153 -13.91 -9.18 -35.71
C CYS A 153 -13.89 -9.90 -37.08
N PRO A 154 -12.87 -10.73 -37.38
CA PRO A 154 -12.75 -11.41 -38.66
C PRO A 154 -13.98 -12.27 -39.03
N GLY A 155 -14.65 -12.87 -38.04
CA GLY A 155 -15.88 -13.64 -38.25
C GLY A 155 -17.07 -12.79 -38.68
N CYS A 156 -17.25 -11.61 -38.06
CA CYS A 156 -18.29 -10.66 -38.46
C CYS A 156 -17.98 -10.06 -39.84
N TYR A 157 -16.72 -9.73 -40.10
CA TYR A 157 -16.30 -9.21 -41.40
C TYR A 157 -16.62 -10.20 -42.52
N LYS A 158 -16.21 -11.46 -42.38
CA LYS A 158 -16.50 -12.53 -43.36
C LYS A 158 -18.00 -12.75 -43.56
N LYS A 159 -18.80 -12.64 -42.49
CA LYS A 159 -20.25 -12.87 -42.53
C LYS A 159 -21.01 -11.74 -43.24
N TYR A 160 -20.66 -10.49 -42.98
CA TYR A 160 -21.43 -9.33 -43.46
C TYR A 160 -20.86 -8.69 -44.72
N TYR A 161 -19.55 -8.80 -44.94
CA TYR A 161 -18.88 -8.17 -46.08
C TYR A 161 -18.34 -9.17 -47.09
N GLY A 162 -18.30 -10.47 -46.76
CA GLY A 162 -17.74 -11.48 -47.66
C GLY A 162 -16.28 -11.19 -48.02
N GLN A 163 -15.68 -12.04 -48.85
CA GLN A 163 -14.35 -11.79 -49.38
C GLN A 163 -14.45 -10.61 -50.35
N VAL A 164 -14.05 -9.41 -49.94
CA VAL A 164 -13.73 -8.34 -50.88
C VAL A 164 -12.40 -8.69 -51.51
N ASP A 165 -12.46 -9.39 -52.64
CA ASP A 165 -11.32 -9.55 -53.54
C ASP A 165 -11.09 -8.22 -54.27
N GLY A 166 -9.96 -7.55 -53.96
CA GLY A 166 -9.42 -6.41 -54.70
C GLY A 166 -9.58 -5.05 -54.01
N VAL A 167 -8.49 -4.48 -53.48
CA VAL A 167 -7.41 -3.74 -54.17
C VAL A 167 -6.13 -3.88 -53.36
#